data_AF-A0A954ZCD2-F1
#
_entry.id   AF-A0A954ZCD2-F1
#
_cell.length_a   1.000
_cell.length_b   1.000
_cell.length_c   1.000
_cell.angle_alpha   90.00
_cell.angle_beta   90.00
_cell.angle_gamma   90.00
#
_symmetry.space_group_name_H-M   'P 1'
#
loop_
_entity.id
_entity.type
_entity.pdbx_description
1 polymer ?
#
loop_
_entity_poly.entity_id
_entity_poly.type
_entity_poly.pdbx_seq_one_letter_code
_entity_poly.pdbx_strand_id
1 'polypeptide(L)'
;EDNQAFLGSQVEVLVEGPSKAGLKQQDETECPIQMVGRTTCDRIVVFDGNRRQAGQILPVAVYDANAHTLFGVVVTHHLQTLELSSLATPGNT
;
A
#
# COMPACT_ATOMS: atom_id res chain seq x y z
N GLU A 1 2.45 12.93 19.32
CA GLU A 1 3.43 11.82 19.27
C GLU A 1 4.54 12.20 18.31
N ASP A 2 5.75 11.67 18.49
CA ASP A 2 6.84 11.92 17.54
C ASP A 2 6.76 10.94 16.36
N ASN A 3 6.63 11.49 15.16
CA ASN A 3 6.54 10.70 13.93
C ASN A 3 7.91 10.21 13.45
N GLN A 4 9.01 10.83 13.91
CA GLN A 4 10.37 10.43 13.52
C GLN A 4 10.67 8.97 13.89
N ALA A 5 10.05 8.46 14.95
CA ALA A 5 10.18 7.08 15.39
C ALA A 5 9.69 6.04 14.37
N PHE A 6 8.89 6.45 13.37
CA PHE A 6 8.34 5.55 12.34
C PHE A 6 9.22 5.47 11.08
N LEU A 7 10.26 6.29 10.96
CA LEU A 7 11.18 6.22 9.81
C LEU A 7 11.78 4.82 9.68
N GLY A 8 11.73 4.26 8.47
CA GLY A 8 12.21 2.91 8.17
C GLY A 8 11.29 1.79 8.65
N SER A 9 10.17 2.09 9.31
CA SER A 9 9.19 1.10 9.75
C SER A 9 8.09 0.91 8.70
N GLN A 10 7.41 -0.25 8.77
CA GLN A 10 6.18 -0.49 8.05
C GLN A 10 4.98 -0.27 8.98
N VAL A 11 3.97 0.45 8.50
CA VAL A 11 2.73 0.72 9.23
C VAL A 11 1.53 0.23 8.45
N GLU A 12 0.52 -0.28 9.15
CA GLU A 12 -0.77 -0.60 8.55
C GLU A 12 -1.60 0.68 8.37
N VAL A 13 -2.08 0.91 7.15
CA VAL A 13 -2.80 2.13 6.77
C VAL A 13 -4.13 1.76 6.17
N LEU A 14 -5.22 2.24 6.78
CA LEU A 14 -6.52 2.29 6.13
C LEU A 14 -6.49 3.42 5.09
N VAL A 15 -6.56 3.07 3.82
CA VAL A 15 -6.56 4.04 2.73
C VAL A 15 -7.92 4.71 2.63
N GLU A 16 -7.97 6.02 2.82
CA GLU A 16 -9.22 6.80 2.78
C GLU A 16 -9.58 7.19 1.34
N GLY A 17 -8.57 7.51 0.51
CA GLY A 17 -8.78 7.91 -0.88
C GLY A 17 -7.69 8.85 -1.41
N PRO A 18 -7.95 9.51 -2.56
CA PRO A 18 -7.05 10.53 -3.08
C PRO A 18 -6.90 11.71 -2.13
N SER A 19 -5.69 12.26 -2.02
CA SER A 19 -5.48 13.52 -1.30
C SER A 19 -6.08 14.70 -2.07
N LYS A 20 -6.12 15.90 -1.46
CA LYS A 20 -6.49 17.14 -2.18
C LYS A 20 -5.64 17.38 -3.45
N ALA A 21 -4.39 16.91 -3.45
CA ALA A 21 -3.52 16.98 -4.62
C ALA A 21 -3.88 15.87 -5.63
N GLY A 22 -4.12 14.64 -5.17
CA GLY A 22 -4.55 13.53 -6.03
C GLY A 22 -5.90 13.75 -6.72
N LEU A 23 -6.81 14.52 -6.10
CA LEU A 23 -8.09 14.92 -6.72
C LEU A 23 -7.92 15.87 -7.91
N LYS A 24 -6.80 16.61 -7.99
CA LYS A 24 -6.53 17.53 -9.11
C LYS A 24 -6.05 16.80 -10.38
N GLN A 25 -5.56 15.57 -10.25
CA GLN A 25 -5.29 14.70 -11.39
C GLN A 25 -6.64 14.25 -11.95
N GLN A 26 -7.01 14.84 -13.11
CA GLN A 26 -8.32 14.68 -13.74
C GLN A 26 -8.46 13.34 -14.45
N ASP A 27 -7.36 12.77 -14.92
CA ASP A 27 -7.35 11.50 -15.62
C ASP A 27 -7.30 10.32 -14.63
N GLU A 28 -8.36 9.52 -14.58
CA GLU A 28 -8.36 8.29 -13.76
C GLU A 28 -7.34 7.25 -14.24
N THR A 29 -6.91 7.38 -15.50
CA THR A 29 -5.87 6.59 -16.14
C THR A 29 -4.46 6.97 -15.70
N GLU A 30 -4.26 8.18 -15.17
CA GLU A 30 -2.95 8.64 -14.71
C GLU A 30 -2.68 8.15 -13.29
N CYS A 31 -2.14 6.94 -13.19
CA CYS A 31 -1.54 6.42 -11.97
C CYS A 31 0.01 6.49 -12.07
N PRO A 32 0.71 6.70 -10.94
CA PRO A 32 0.16 6.82 -9.58
C PRO A 32 -0.37 8.23 -9.27
N ILE A 33 -1.38 8.30 -8.40
CA ILE A 33 -1.88 9.54 -7.78
C ILE A 33 -1.54 9.57 -6.30
N GLN A 34 -1.52 10.77 -5.72
CA GLN A 34 -1.32 10.90 -4.28
C GLN A 34 -2.55 10.42 -3.50
N MET A 35 -2.36 9.41 -2.68
CA MET A 35 -3.34 8.83 -1.77
C MET A 35 -3.08 9.29 -0.34
N VAL A 36 -4.13 9.26 0.47
CA VAL A 36 -4.08 9.49 1.91
C VAL A 36 -4.77 8.35 2.64
N GLY A 37 -4.24 8.02 3.81
CA GLY A 37 -4.86 7.08 4.74
C GLY A 37 -4.47 7.37 6.18
N ARG A 38 -4.98 6.55 7.09
CA ARG A 38 -4.70 6.64 8.51
C ARG A 38 -4.25 5.32 9.10
N THR A 39 -3.33 5.40 10.04
CA THR A 39 -2.97 4.23 10.87
C THR A 39 -4.07 3.94 11.89
N THR A 40 -3.96 2.78 12.57
CA THR A 40 -4.86 2.39 13.67
C THR A 40 -4.90 3.40 14.83
N CYS A 41 -3.82 4.14 15.03
CA CYS A 41 -3.68 5.21 16.01
C CYS A 41 -3.89 6.63 15.42
N ASP A 42 -4.62 6.73 14.30
CA ASP A 42 -5.06 8.00 13.68
C ASP A 42 -3.93 8.88 13.10
N ARG A 43 -2.75 8.33 12.80
CA ARG A 43 -1.69 9.09 12.11
C ARG A 43 -1.96 9.19 10.62
N ILE A 44 -1.83 10.39 10.07
CA ILE A 44 -2.00 10.65 8.64
C ILE A 44 -0.79 10.08 7.87
N VAL A 45 -1.07 9.29 6.83
CA VAL A 45 -0.07 8.75 5.92
C VAL A 45 -0.37 9.18 4.49
N VAL A 46 0.63 9.71 3.80
CA VAL A 46 0.56 10.10 2.39
C VAL A 46 1.50 9.23 1.57
N PHE A 47 1.00 8.70 0.46
CA PHE A 47 1.77 7.83 -0.43
C PHE A 47 1.24 7.89 -1.85
N ASP A 48 2.04 7.46 -2.82
CA ASP A 48 1.61 7.36 -4.21
C ASP A 48 0.97 5.99 -4.48
N GLY A 49 -0.20 5.98 -5.12
CA GLY A 49 -1.00 4.78 -5.29
C GLY A 49 -2.06 4.87 -6.38
N ASN A 50 -3.06 4.00 -6.31
CA ASN A 50 -4.18 3.90 -7.24
C ASN A 50 -5.50 4.08 -6.49
N ARG A 51 -6.48 4.78 -7.09
CA ARG A 51 -7.82 5.00 -6.52
C ARG A 51 -8.50 3.74 -6.00
N ARG A 52 -8.28 2.59 -6.66
CA ARG A 52 -8.84 1.29 -6.26
C ARG A 52 -8.38 0.80 -4.88
N GLN A 53 -7.32 1.40 -4.33
CA GLN A 53 -6.81 1.08 -3.00
C GLN A 53 -7.65 1.69 -1.89
N ALA A 54 -8.54 2.65 -2.18
CA ALA A 54 -9.44 3.22 -1.18
C ALA A 54 -10.29 2.15 -0.48
N GLY A 55 -10.40 2.22 0.84
CA GLY A 55 -11.08 1.24 1.68
C GLY A 55 -10.25 0.00 2.01
N GLN A 56 -9.04 -0.16 1.46
CA GLN A 56 -8.14 -1.27 1.79
C GLN A 56 -7.24 -0.90 2.97
N ILE A 57 -6.82 -1.90 3.75
CA ILE A 57 -5.71 -1.76 4.71
C ILE A 57 -4.46 -2.25 4.01
N LEU A 58 -3.48 -1.37 3.84
CA LEU A 58 -2.23 -1.67 3.14
C LEU A 58 -1.02 -1.44 4.06
N PRO A 59 0.01 -2.30 3.97
CA PRO A 59 1.30 -2.02 4.58
C PRO A 59 2.00 -0.91 3.79
N VAL A 60 2.43 0.14 4.50
CA VAL A 60 3.17 1.27 3.94
C VAL A 60 4.51 1.38 4.63
N ALA A 61 5.61 1.33 3.86
CA ALA A 61 6.95 1.58 4.36
C ALA A 61 7.21 3.08 4.42
N VAL A 62 7.51 3.60 5.60
CA VAL A 62 7.71 5.03 5.86
C VAL A 62 9.15 5.42 5.55
N TYR A 63 9.34 6.39 4.65
CA TYR A 63 10.66 6.91 4.28
C TYR A 63 10.89 8.36 4.75
N ASP A 64 9.83 9.11 5.04
CA ASP A 64 9.92 10.46 5.59
C ASP A 64 8.78 10.75 6.57
N ALA A 65 8.99 11.69 7.48
CA ALA A 65 8.06 12.04 8.53
C ALA A 65 8.22 13.51 8.92
N ASN A 66 7.10 14.21 9.03
CA ASN A 66 7.03 15.52 9.67
C ASN A 66 6.14 15.44 10.94
N ALA A 67 5.94 16.58 11.61
CA ALA A 67 5.18 16.65 12.86
C ALA A 67 3.74 16.10 12.78
N HIS A 68 3.14 16.03 11.59
CA HIS A 68 1.73 15.68 11.40
C HIS A 68 1.49 14.57 10.38
N THR A 69 2.50 14.16 9.61
CA THR A 69 2.31 13.28 8.46
C THR A 69 3.49 12.34 8.29
N LEU A 70 3.16 11.08 7.99
CA LEU A 70 4.10 10.07 7.52
C LEU A 70 4.04 10.01 5.99
N PHE A 71 5.18 9.86 5.34
CA PHE A 71 5.30 9.67 3.90
C PHE A 71 5.89 8.30 3.62
N GLY A 72 5.29 7.57 2.69
CA GLY A 72 5.68 6.20 2.45
C GLY A 72 5.34 5.67 1.07
N VAL A 73 5.65 4.40 0.87
CA VAL A 73 5.32 3.62 -0.33
C VAL A 73 4.61 2.33 0.06
N VAL A 74 3.63 1.91 -0.74
CA VAL A 74 2.91 0.65 -0.50
C VAL A 74 3.86 -0.53 -0.70
N VAL A 75 3.90 -1.43 0.28
CA VAL A 75 4.64 -2.68 0.18
C VAL A 75 3.76 -3.70 -0.54
N THR A 76 4.29 -4.27 -1.62
CA THR A 76 3.61 -5.33 -2.39
C THR A 76 4.37 -6.63 -2.25
N HIS A 77 3.64 -7.72 -2.00
CA HIS A 77 4.20 -9.07 -1.95
C HIS A 77 3.79 -9.82 -3.22
N HIS A 78 4.77 -10.42 -3.90
CA HIS A 78 4.51 -11.33 -4.99
C HIS A 78 4.18 -12.72 -4.42
N LEU A 79 3.00 -13.25 -4.72
CA LEU A 79 2.65 -14.63 -4.41
C LEU A 79 3.07 -15.50 -5.61
N GLN A 80 4.11 -16.32 -5.42
CA GLN A 80 4.49 -17.32 -6.42
C GLN A 80 3.62 -18.57 -6.24
N THR A 81 2.72 -18.82 -7.20
CA THR A 81 1.94 -20.07 -7.24
C THR A 81 2.87 -21.22 -7.60
N LEU A 82 2.98 -22.21 -6.71
CA LEU A 82 3.68 -23.46 -7.02
C LEU A 82 2.74 -24.35 -7.85
N GLU A 83 3.15 -24.66 -9.08
CA GLU A 83 2.50 -25.64 -9.96
C GLU A 83 2.44 -27.01 -9.26
N LEU A 84 1.22 -27.52 -9.02
CA LEU A 84 0.99 -28.87 -8.53
C LEU A 84 1.25 -29.88 -9.67
N SER A 85 2.52 -30.11 -10.00
CA SER A 85 2.92 -31.15 -10.94
C SER A 85 3.35 -32.40 -10.17
N SER A 86 2.50 -33.43 -10.18
CA SER A 86 2.86 -34.87 -10.20
C SER A 86 1.80 -35.74 -9.51
N LEU A 87 0.86 -36.27 -10.30
CA LEU A 87 0.43 -37.67 -10.18
C LEU A 87 0.26 -38.24 -11.59
N ALA A 88 1.39 -38.37 -12.31
CA ALA A 88 1.47 -39.32 -13.41
C ALA A 88 1.65 -40.71 -12.78
N THR A 89 0.57 -41.49 -12.73
CA THR A 89 0.71 -42.95 -12.56
C THR A 89 0.88 -43.54 -13.96
N PRO A 90 2.01 -44.19 -14.30
CA PRO A 90 2.06 -45.03 -15.49
C PRO A 90 1.13 -46.22 -15.28
N GLY A 91 -0.04 -46.18 -15.90
CA GLY A 91 -0.95 -47.31 -16.01
C GLY A 91 -0.30 -48.42 -16.84
N ASN A 92 -0.13 -49.55 -16.17
CA ASN A 92 0.55 -50.77 -16.57
C ASN A 92 -0.31 -51.65 -17.52
N THR A 93 0.36 -52.26 -18.51
CA THR A 93 -0.06 -53.37 -19.41
C THR A 93 -0.99 -53.06 -20.58
#